data_AF-A0A6J4CWG6-F1
#
_entry.id   AF-A0A6J4CWG6-F1
#
_cell.length_a   1.000
_cell.length_b   1.000
_cell.length_c   1.000
_cell.angle_alpha   90.00
_cell.angle_beta   90.00
_cell.angle_gamma   90.00
#
_symmetry.space_group_name_H-M   'P 1'
#
loop_
_entity.id
_entity.type
_entity.pdbx_description
1 polymer ?
#
loop_
_entity_poly.entity_id
_entity_poly.type
_entity_poly.pdbx_seq_one_letter_code
_entity_poly.pdbx_strand_id
1 'polypeptide(L)'
;MLSVNETNMLKDIESKYYLQPILKLIKRDVDSAKVSWSGIFDRLYQYMIESKVAVDALIEERVNDRKIRDASQARKSIAGNAFSNLIIYTFLKNKAEGTIAQNILISAKISQVPYYKELFYIKIGEESQKPDVD
;
A
#
# COMPACT_ATOMS: atom_id res chain seq x y z
N MET A 1 -18.25 2.75 6.47
CA MET A 1 -17.59 2.00 7.54
C MET A 1 -16.86 0.82 6.93
N LEU A 2 -15.56 0.67 7.22
CA LEU A 2 -14.77 -0.44 6.70
C LEU A 2 -15.20 -1.78 7.32
N SER A 3 -15.09 -2.86 6.55
CA SER A 3 -15.22 -4.22 7.09
C SER A 3 -14.09 -4.55 8.07
N VAL A 4 -14.23 -5.65 8.83
CA VAL A 4 -13.17 -6.12 9.75
C VAL A 4 -11.87 -6.42 8.99
N ASN A 5 -11.95 -7.05 7.82
CA ASN A 5 -10.79 -7.37 7.00
C ASN A 5 -10.09 -6.10 6.48
N GLU A 6 -10.85 -5.15 5.98
CA GLU A 6 -10.35 -3.84 5.52
C GLU A 6 -9.73 -3.04 6.68
N THR A 7 -10.33 -3.08 7.87
CA THR A 7 -9.79 -2.43 9.07
C THR A 7 -8.47 -3.05 9.50
N ASN A 8 -8.36 -4.39 9.49
CA ASN A 8 -7.13 -5.09 9.82
C ASN A 8 -6.03 -4.82 8.78
N MET A 9 -6.41 -4.76 7.50
CA MET A 9 -5.50 -4.41 6.41
C MET A 9 -4.98 -2.98 6.54
N LEU A 10 -5.87 -2.03 6.85
CA LEU A 10 -5.47 -0.64 7.09
C LEU A 10 -4.46 -0.56 8.25
N LYS A 11 -4.73 -1.23 9.36
CA LYS A 11 -3.81 -1.29 10.52
C LYS A 11 -2.47 -1.92 10.17
N ASP A 12 -2.45 -3.02 9.40
CA ASP A 12 -1.20 -3.64 8.94
C ASP A 12 -0.36 -2.64 8.15
N ILE A 13 -0.98 -1.97 7.17
CA ILE A 13 -0.30 -0.96 6.34
C ILE A 13 0.22 0.20 7.20
N GLU A 14 -0.61 0.71 8.10
CA GLU A 14 -0.25 1.80 9.02
C GLU A 14 0.85 1.42 10.02
N SER A 15 1.09 0.12 10.24
CA SER A 15 2.18 -0.36 11.12
C SER A 15 3.52 -0.55 10.39
N LYS A 16 3.56 -0.51 9.05
CA LYS A 16 4.77 -0.81 8.28
C LYS A 16 5.84 0.25 8.53
N TYR A 17 6.99 -0.20 9.03
CA TYR A 17 8.11 0.65 9.46
C TYR A 17 8.60 1.61 8.37
N TYR A 18 8.91 1.11 7.17
CA TYR A 18 9.42 1.94 6.07
C TYR A 18 8.33 2.82 5.43
N LEU A 19 7.06 2.60 5.72
CA LEU A 19 5.96 3.40 5.19
C LEU A 19 5.70 4.65 6.04
N GLN A 20 6.16 4.66 7.30
CA GLN A 20 5.90 5.75 8.24
C GLN A 20 6.27 7.14 7.72
N PRO A 21 7.43 7.35 7.06
CA PRO A 21 7.77 8.67 6.52
C PRO A 21 6.75 9.15 5.48
N ILE A 22 6.25 8.26 4.64
CA ILE A 22 5.27 8.55 3.59
C ILE A 22 3.90 8.88 4.21
N LEU A 23 3.42 8.04 5.13
CA LEU A 23 2.13 8.24 5.79
C LEU A 23 2.07 9.56 6.57
N LYS A 24 3.19 9.99 7.16
CA LYS A 24 3.28 11.30 7.83
C LYS A 24 3.07 12.47 6.86
N LEU A 25 3.63 12.40 5.65
CA LEU A 25 3.45 13.43 4.62
C LEU A 25 1.99 13.50 4.15
N ILE A 26 1.38 12.34 3.88
CA ILE A 26 -0.04 12.25 3.50
C ILE A 26 -0.91 12.84 4.60
N LYS A 27 -0.71 12.38 5.85
CA LYS A 27 -1.49 12.86 6.99
C LYS A 27 -1.37 14.37 7.18
N ARG A 28 -0.16 14.93 7.09
CA ARG A 28 0.05 16.39 7.16
C ARG A 28 -0.76 17.13 6.09
N ASP A 29 -0.74 16.66 4.85
CA ASP A 29 -1.42 17.32 3.73
C ASP A 29 -2.95 17.20 3.84
N VAL A 30 -3.47 16.07 4.33
CA VAL A 30 -4.91 15.89 4.61
C VAL A 30 -5.35 16.73 5.82
N ASP A 31 -4.63 16.66 6.94
CA ASP A 31 -4.99 17.36 8.19
C ASP A 31 -4.93 18.89 8.02
N SER A 32 -4.09 19.39 7.11
CA SER A 32 -4.02 20.81 6.74
C SER A 32 -5.06 21.22 5.68
N ALA A 33 -5.94 20.31 5.26
CA ALA A 33 -6.90 20.50 4.18
C ALA A 33 -6.27 20.94 2.84
N LYS A 34 -4.96 20.73 2.66
CA LYS A 34 -4.23 21.03 1.43
C LYS A 34 -4.62 20.08 0.31
N VAL A 35 -4.98 18.84 0.65
CA VAL A 35 -5.36 17.78 -0.29
C VAL A 35 -6.51 16.96 0.30
N SER A 36 -7.54 16.68 -0.50
CA SER A 36 -8.58 15.72 -0.13
C SER A 36 -8.04 14.29 -0.20
N TRP A 37 -8.71 13.32 0.46
CA TRP A 37 -8.36 11.91 0.32
C TRP A 37 -8.37 11.42 -1.13
N SER A 38 -9.27 11.93 -1.97
CA SER A 38 -9.31 11.60 -3.39
C SER A 38 -8.09 12.14 -4.15
N GLY A 39 -7.65 13.36 -3.83
CA GLY A 39 -6.47 13.98 -4.44
C GLY A 39 -5.14 13.33 -4.05
N ILE A 40 -5.13 12.41 -3.08
CA ILE A 40 -3.93 11.65 -2.72
C ILE A 40 -3.50 10.69 -3.84
N PHE A 41 -4.45 10.16 -4.64
CA PHE A 41 -4.12 9.29 -5.77
C PHE A 41 -3.16 9.96 -6.75
N ASP A 42 -3.34 11.25 -7.02
CA ASP A 42 -2.51 12.03 -7.95
C ASP A 42 -1.11 12.34 -7.40
N ARG A 43 -0.88 12.10 -6.10
CA ARG A 43 0.34 12.51 -5.39
C ARG A 43 1.15 11.35 -4.81
N LEU A 44 0.73 10.10 -5.02
CA LEU A 44 1.42 8.93 -4.45
C LEU A 44 2.91 8.90 -4.81
N TYR A 45 3.24 9.11 -6.08
CA TYR A 45 4.63 9.16 -6.53
C TYR A 45 5.41 10.29 -5.87
N GLN A 46 4.81 11.48 -5.77
CA GLN A 46 5.42 12.63 -5.10
C GLN A 46 5.75 12.30 -3.63
N TYR A 47 4.81 11.72 -2.88
CA TYR A 47 5.06 11.34 -1.49
C TYR A 47 6.18 10.31 -1.35
N MET A 48 6.30 9.36 -2.29
CA MET A 48 7.43 8.42 -2.29
C MET A 48 8.76 9.13 -2.50
N ILE A 49 8.84 10.04 -3.48
CA ILE A 49 10.07 10.80 -3.75
C ILE A 49 10.46 11.70 -2.58
N GLU A 50 9.50 12.43 -2.00
CA GLU A 50 9.74 13.30 -0.85
C GLU A 50 10.19 12.52 0.39
N SER A 51 9.69 11.29 0.56
CA SER A 51 10.06 10.43 1.68
C SER A 51 11.42 9.74 1.53
N LYS A 52 12.01 9.74 0.33
CA LYS A 52 13.16 8.91 -0.02
C LYS A 52 14.32 9.07 0.97
N VAL A 53 14.70 10.31 1.28
CA VAL A 53 15.80 10.60 2.21
C VAL A 53 15.53 10.01 3.59
N ALA A 54 14.31 10.15 4.09
CA ALA A 54 13.94 9.61 5.39
C ALA A 54 13.91 8.08 5.37
N VAL A 55 13.42 7.45 4.30
CA VAL A 55 13.43 5.98 4.15
C VAL A 55 14.86 5.45 4.02
N ASP A 56 15.72 6.12 3.26
CA ASP A 56 17.13 5.74 3.10
C ASP A 56 17.86 5.80 4.46
N ALA A 57 17.60 6.80 5.29
CA ALA A 57 18.15 6.87 6.65
C ALA A 57 17.72 5.67 7.52
N LEU A 58 16.45 5.22 7.43
CA LEU A 58 15.97 4.02 8.15
C LEU A 58 16.65 2.74 7.65
N ILE A 59 16.97 2.66 6.36
CA ILE A 59 17.68 1.51 5.79
C ILE A 59 19.13 1.51 6.28
N GLU A 60 19.81 2.65 6.24
CA GLU A 60 21.19 2.81 6.70
C GLU A 60 21.34 2.48 8.19
N GLU A 61 20.42 2.95 9.03
CA GLU A 61 20.36 2.59 10.46
C GLU A 61 20.35 1.06 10.63
N ARG A 62 19.51 0.36 9.85
CA ARG A 62 19.39 -1.11 9.95
C ARG A 62 20.56 -1.86 9.33
N VAL A 63 21.28 -1.26 8.40
CA VAL A 63 22.56 -1.80 7.89
C VAL A 63 23.64 -1.67 8.96
N ASN A 64 23.73 -0.52 9.61
CA ASN A 64 24.66 -0.27 10.71
C ASN A 64 24.40 -1.22 11.89
N ASP A 65 23.13 -1.48 12.20
CA ASP A 65 22.70 -2.47 13.19
C ASP A 65 22.89 -3.93 12.76
N ARG A 66 23.42 -4.18 11.56
CA ARG A 66 23.58 -5.52 10.95
C ARG A 66 22.26 -6.31 10.81
N LYS A 67 21.11 -5.63 10.82
CA LYS A 67 19.77 -6.20 10.58
C LYS A 67 19.52 -6.45 9.10
N ILE A 68 20.20 -5.71 8.22
CA ILE A 68 20.16 -5.86 6.76
C ILE A 68 21.58 -5.88 6.22
N ARG A 69 21.86 -6.77 5.26
CA ARG A 69 23.19 -6.91 4.64
C ARG A 69 23.36 -6.06 3.38
N ASP A 70 22.29 -5.92 2.59
CA ASP A 70 22.33 -5.22 1.30
C ASP A 70 21.28 -4.11 1.25
N ALA A 71 21.75 -2.87 1.37
CA ALA A 71 20.91 -1.67 1.28
C ALA A 71 20.25 -1.52 -0.09
N SER A 72 20.91 -1.93 -1.17
CA SER A 72 20.42 -1.77 -2.54
C SER A 72 19.21 -2.67 -2.79
N GLN A 73 19.31 -3.94 -2.37
CA GLN A 73 18.19 -4.87 -2.47
C GLN A 73 17.03 -4.48 -1.55
N ALA A 74 17.34 -4.01 -0.33
CA ALA A 74 16.33 -3.48 0.57
C ALA A 74 15.56 -2.31 -0.05
N ARG A 75 16.27 -1.33 -0.63
CA ARG A 75 15.63 -0.19 -1.33
C ARG A 75 14.66 -0.62 -2.43
N LYS A 76 15.08 -1.55 -3.29
CA LYS A 76 14.22 -2.06 -4.38
C LYS A 76 12.96 -2.72 -3.85
N SER A 77 13.10 -3.61 -2.87
CA SER A 77 11.96 -4.31 -2.26
C SER A 77 11.02 -3.36 -1.53
N ILE A 78 11.57 -2.38 -0.80
CA ILE A 78 10.79 -1.38 -0.06
C ILE A 78 10.00 -0.49 -1.03
N ALA A 79 10.63 -0.02 -2.12
CA ALA A 79 9.95 0.84 -3.08
C ALA A 79 8.74 0.15 -3.73
N GLY A 80 8.91 -1.08 -4.22
CA GLY A 80 7.80 -1.84 -4.82
C GLY A 80 6.67 -2.09 -3.82
N ASN A 81 7.01 -2.60 -2.64
CA ASN A 81 6.02 -2.89 -1.60
C ASN A 81 5.33 -1.62 -1.08
N ALA A 82 6.05 -0.49 -0.97
CA ALA A 82 5.48 0.77 -0.54
C ALA A 82 4.41 1.25 -1.53
N PHE A 83 4.68 1.21 -2.84
CA PHE A 83 3.71 1.69 -3.83
C PHE A 83 2.39 0.89 -3.78
N SER A 84 2.45 -0.44 -3.81
CA SER A 84 1.25 -1.28 -3.73
C SER A 84 0.47 -1.04 -2.43
N ASN A 85 1.15 -0.92 -1.29
CA ASN A 85 0.48 -0.61 -0.02
C ASN A 85 -0.16 0.79 -0.02
N LEU A 86 0.46 1.79 -0.65
CA LEU A 86 -0.09 3.15 -0.71
C LEU A 86 -1.37 3.22 -1.53
N ILE A 87 -1.44 2.48 -2.64
CA ILE A 87 -2.66 2.38 -3.44
C ILE A 87 -3.80 1.84 -2.56
N ILE A 88 -3.57 0.71 -1.90
CA ILE A 88 -4.57 0.07 -1.04
C ILE A 88 -4.95 0.96 0.14
N TYR A 89 -3.97 1.56 0.81
CA TYR A 89 -4.18 2.54 1.87
C TYR A 89 -5.10 3.66 1.42
N THR A 90 -4.83 4.24 0.25
CA THR A 90 -5.60 5.37 -0.28
C THR A 90 -7.03 4.97 -0.60
N PHE A 91 -7.25 3.79 -1.20
CA PHE A 91 -8.60 3.24 -1.40
C PHE A 91 -9.35 3.03 -0.07
N LEU A 92 -8.70 2.42 0.93
CA LEU A 92 -9.31 2.18 2.24
C LEU A 92 -9.68 3.47 2.94
N LYS A 93 -8.80 4.48 2.91
CA LYS A 93 -9.09 5.80 3.51
C LYS A 93 -10.23 6.50 2.79
N ASN A 94 -10.25 6.53 1.45
CA ASN A 94 -11.36 7.10 0.69
C ASN A 94 -12.70 6.39 0.97
N LYS A 95 -12.70 5.06 1.15
CA LYS A 95 -13.89 4.31 1.57
C LYS A 95 -14.33 4.63 2.99
N ALA A 96 -13.38 4.80 3.92
CA ALA A 96 -13.69 5.20 5.29
C ALA A 96 -14.35 6.58 5.36
N GLU A 97 -13.92 7.50 4.50
CA GLU A 97 -14.40 8.89 4.40
C GLU A 97 -15.66 9.04 3.52
N GLY A 98 -16.20 7.92 3.02
CA GLY A 98 -17.44 7.91 2.23
C GLY A 98 -17.29 8.37 0.78
N THR A 99 -16.06 8.62 0.30
CA THR A 99 -15.78 8.97 -1.11
C THR A 99 -15.89 7.75 -2.02
N ILE A 100 -15.72 6.54 -1.47
CA ILE A 100 -15.95 5.27 -2.17
C ILE A 100 -17.16 4.56 -1.57
N ALA A 101 -18.01 4.02 -2.45
CA ALA A 101 -19.23 3.34 -2.06
C ALA A 101 -18.93 2.09 -1.20
N GLN A 102 -19.76 1.86 -0.18
CA GLN A 102 -19.49 0.84 0.85
C GLN A 102 -19.54 -0.60 0.32
N ASN A 103 -20.27 -0.83 -0.78
CA ASN A 103 -20.36 -2.11 -1.46
C ASN A 103 -19.14 -2.46 -2.33
N ILE A 104 -18.18 -1.53 -2.49
CA ILE A 104 -16.92 -1.81 -3.18
C ILE A 104 -15.96 -2.50 -2.19
N LEU A 105 -15.57 -3.74 -2.48
CA LEU A 105 -14.57 -4.47 -1.70
C LEU A 105 -13.16 -4.01 -2.07
N ILE A 106 -12.36 -3.64 -1.07
CA ILE A 106 -10.93 -3.33 -1.25
C ILE A 106 -10.10 -4.43 -0.57
N SER A 107 -9.19 -5.07 -1.31
CA SER A 107 -8.34 -6.14 -0.77
C SER A 107 -6.99 -6.25 -1.49
N ALA A 108 -5.92 -6.45 -0.70
CA ALA A 108 -4.60 -6.91 -1.16
C ALA A 108 -4.52 -8.43 -1.40
N LYS A 109 -5.52 -9.17 -0.92
CA LYS A 109 -5.53 -10.65 -0.89
C LYS A 109 -6.67 -11.14 -1.76
N ILE A 110 -6.31 -11.64 -2.93
CA ILE A 110 -7.25 -12.18 -3.91
C ILE A 110 -8.12 -13.28 -3.29
N SER A 111 -7.54 -14.14 -2.44
CA SER A 111 -8.27 -15.20 -1.74
C SER A 111 -9.39 -14.74 -0.81
N GLN A 112 -9.44 -13.44 -0.46
CA GLN A 112 -10.51 -12.86 0.33
C GLN A 112 -11.69 -12.37 -0.52
N VAL A 113 -11.55 -12.37 -1.85
CA VAL A 113 -12.63 -12.02 -2.77
C VAL A 113 -13.53 -13.24 -2.96
N PRO A 114 -14.86 -13.11 -2.80
CA PRO A 114 -15.79 -14.19 -3.14
C PRO A 114 -15.60 -14.64 -4.59
N TYR A 115 -15.57 -15.96 -4.83
CA TYR A 115 -15.38 -16.55 -6.16
C TYR A 115 -14.06 -16.13 -6.83
N TYR A 116 -13.00 -15.90 -6.04
CA TYR A 116 -11.73 -15.41 -6.59
C TYR A 116 -11.09 -16.36 -7.61
N LYS A 117 -11.35 -17.68 -7.54
CA LYS A 117 -10.81 -18.62 -8.51
C LYS A 117 -11.44 -18.40 -9.88
N GLU A 118 -12.74 -18.17 -9.91
CA GLU A 118 -13.51 -17.90 -11.11
C GLU A 118 -13.22 -16.52 -11.69
N LEU A 119 -12.96 -15.53 -10.83
CA LEU A 119 -12.74 -14.14 -11.23
C LEU A 119 -11.30 -13.83 -11.68
N PHE A 120 -10.31 -14.48 -11.07
CA PHE A 120 -8.90 -14.11 -11.25
C PHE A 120 -8.03 -15.24 -11.80
N TYR A 121 -8.56 -16.42 -12.09
CA TYR A 121 -7.76 -17.47 -12.73
C TYR A 121 -8.28 -17.72 -14.14
N ILE A 122 -7.33 -17.92 -15.05
CA ILE A 122 -7.60 -18.27 -16.44
C ILE A 122 -7.11 -19.70 -16.70
N LYS A 123 -7.81 -20.40 -17.59
CA LYS A 123 -7.40 -21.73 -18.03
C LYS A 123 -6.52 -21.61 -19.27
N ILE A 124 -5.30 -22.12 -19.19
CA ILE A 124 -4.36 -22.19 -20.32
C ILE A 124 -4.04 -23.67 -20.55
N GLY A 125 -4.61 -24.25 -21.60
CA GLY A 125 -4.53 -25.70 -21.82
C GLY A 125 -5.17 -26.48 -20.68
N GLU A 126 -4.38 -27.32 -20.00
CA GLU A 126 -4.82 -28.08 -18.83
C GLU A 126 -4.53 -27.38 -17.49
N GLU A 127 -3.81 -26.26 -17.51
CA GLU A 127 -3.42 -25.55 -16.29
C GLU A 127 -4.37 -24.39 -15.98
N SER A 128 -4.52 -24.11 -14.67
CA SER A 128 -5.17 -22.88 -14.18
C SER A 128 -4.08 -21.95 -13.66
N GLN A 129 -3.98 -20.75 -14.23
CA GLN A 129 -2.97 -19.77 -13.88
C GLN A 129 -3.62 -18.46 -13.44
N LYS A 130 -3.02 -17.81 -12.44
CA LYS A 130 -3.35 -16.42 -12.11
C LYS A 130 -2.64 -15.54 -13.16
N PRO A 131 -3.32 -14.57 -13.79
CA PRO A 131 -2.66 -13.60 -14.66
C PRO A 131 -1.65 -12.78 -13.85
N ASP A 132 -0.55 -12.44 -14.50
CA ASP A 132 0.50 -11.61 -13.91
C ASP A 132 0.05 -10.15 -13.87
N VAL A 133 -0.60 -9.80 -12.77
CA VAL A 133 -1.15 -8.48 -12.47
C VAL A 133 -0.85 -8.17 -11.01
N ASP A 134 -0.23 -7.00 -10.81
CA ASP A 134 0.02 -6.37 -9.51
C ASP A 134 -1.26 -5.81 -8.88
#